data_AF-A0A101XFY2-F1
#
_entry.id   AF-A0A101XFY2-F1
#
_cell.length_a   1.000
_cell.length_b   1.000
_cell.length_c   1.000
_cell.angle_alpha   90.00
_cell.angle_beta   90.00
_cell.angle_gamma   90.00
#
_symmetry.space_group_name_H-M   'P 1'
#
loop_
_entity.id
_entity.type
_entity.pdbx_description
1 polymer ?
#
loop_
_entity_poly.entity_id
_entity_poly.type
_entity_poly.pdbx_seq_one_letter_code
_entity_poly.pdbx_strand_id
1 'polypeptide(L)'
;RGYGTLETKPGGLLARVGGESQWIFGGAALLPRDFVKTLTHATFYEALNQYAATRKIAAAPWGGVWHDLNYPEDILPLLEHAAPRHTHISGGAKISPAAVFEGPVIVEEGAEVDHYAVLKGPVYIGRGAFVGSHTLIRNYTYIEEGAVVGNAAEISHSLIGERATIGRASFISYSVVGEDAVVEPNATTMSILREGRERLEPIEVRGRTYFKLGALIPRATRVPAGTALKPGTGWQ
;
A
#
# COMPACT_ATOMS: atom_id res chain seq x y z
N ARG A 1 -10.77 6.41 18.61
CA ARG A 1 -10.61 6.88 17.20
C ARG A 1 -11.54 6.02 16.38
N GLY A 2 -12.65 6.58 15.93
CA GLY A 2 -13.64 5.86 15.11
C GLY A 2 -14.10 6.80 14.01
N TYR A 3 -14.43 6.23 12.86
CA TYR A 3 -15.15 6.96 11.84
C TYR A 3 -16.46 7.45 12.44
N GLY A 4 -16.80 8.72 12.23
CA GLY A 4 -18.11 9.23 12.64
C GLY A 4 -19.18 8.43 11.90
N THR A 5 -19.88 7.54 12.61
CA THR A 5 -21.01 6.81 12.04
C THR A 5 -22.05 7.82 11.60
N LEU A 6 -22.68 7.59 10.46
CA LEU A 6 -23.65 8.52 9.88
C LEU A 6 -25.03 7.89 9.93
N GLU A 7 -25.94 8.51 10.66
CA GLU A 7 -27.35 8.18 10.55
C GLU A 7 -28.00 9.08 9.51
N THR A 8 -28.87 8.50 8.68
CA THR A 8 -29.58 9.23 7.62
C THR A 8 -31.09 9.22 7.86
N LYS A 9 -31.76 10.28 7.40
CA LYS A 9 -33.22 10.41 7.34
C LYS A 9 -33.69 10.10 5.91
N PRO A 10 -35.00 9.83 5.71
CA PRO A 10 -35.57 9.68 4.37
C PRO A 10 -35.14 10.80 3.42
N GLY A 11 -34.86 10.44 2.17
CA GLY A 11 -34.30 11.37 1.18
C GLY A 11 -32.78 11.54 1.24
N GLY A 12 -32.06 10.66 1.95
CA GLY A 12 -30.59 10.66 1.97
C GLY A 12 -29.99 11.85 2.70
N LEU A 13 -30.68 12.40 3.69
CA LEU A 13 -30.20 13.54 4.47
C LEU A 13 -29.51 13.06 5.74
N LEU A 14 -28.41 13.70 6.13
CA LEU A 14 -27.75 13.43 7.40
C LEU A 14 -28.70 13.75 8.56
N ALA A 15 -28.96 12.75 9.41
CA ALA A 15 -29.71 12.90 10.64
C ALA A 15 -28.82 13.42 11.76
N ARG A 16 -27.70 12.72 11.97
CA ARG A 16 -26.67 13.00 12.97
C ARG A 16 -25.42 12.18 12.65
N VAL A 17 -24.29 12.64 13.17
CA VAL A 17 -23.03 11.92 13.30
C VAL A 17 -22.97 11.27 14.68
N GLY A 18 -22.58 10.00 14.72
CA GLY A 18 -22.63 9.11 15.88
C GLY A 18 -23.86 8.21 15.87
N GLY A 19 -23.84 7.15 16.70
CA GLY A 19 -24.91 6.15 16.77
C GLY A 19 -24.52 4.79 16.18
N GLU A 20 -25.51 3.90 16.08
CA GLU A 20 -25.35 2.54 15.58
C GLU A 20 -25.80 2.48 14.11
N SER A 21 -24.92 2.91 13.21
CA SER A 21 -25.15 2.86 11.76
C SER A 21 -24.00 2.14 11.06
N GLN A 22 -24.31 1.48 9.95
CA GLN A 22 -23.32 0.85 9.06
C GLN A 22 -22.62 1.87 8.15
N TRP A 23 -23.15 3.09 8.05
CA TRP A 23 -22.56 4.16 7.26
C TRP A 23 -21.52 4.90 8.07
N ILE A 24 -20.38 5.20 7.44
CA ILE A 24 -19.31 6.01 8.01
C ILE A 24 -19.05 7.24 7.15
N PHE A 25 -18.50 8.28 7.76
CA PHE A 25 -17.99 9.42 7.00
C PHE A 25 -16.77 9.01 6.16
N GLY A 26 -16.93 9.01 4.84
CA GLY A 26 -15.90 8.56 3.89
C GLY A 26 -14.74 9.54 3.64
N GLY A 27 -14.66 10.65 4.40
CA GLY A 27 -13.52 11.59 4.32
C GLY A 27 -13.67 12.75 3.33
N ALA A 28 -14.79 12.84 2.61
CA ALA A 28 -15.07 13.93 1.66
C ALA A 28 -16.40 14.62 1.96
N ALA A 29 -16.41 15.95 1.91
CA ALA A 29 -17.63 16.75 2.07
C ALA A 29 -17.54 18.04 1.26
N LEU A 30 -18.66 18.43 0.64
CA LEU A 30 -18.84 19.76 0.05
C LEU A 30 -19.68 20.60 1.00
N LEU A 31 -19.04 21.55 1.69
CA LEU A 31 -19.67 22.35 2.74
C LEU A 31 -19.56 23.84 2.43
N PRO A 32 -20.61 24.63 2.70
CA PRO A 32 -20.61 26.06 2.41
C PRO A 32 -19.66 26.83 3.32
N ARG A 33 -19.29 28.04 2.91
CA ARG A 33 -18.28 28.86 3.62
C ARG A 33 -18.67 29.15 5.08
N ASP A 34 -19.95 29.28 5.39
CA ASP A 34 -20.42 29.53 6.75
C ASP A 34 -20.26 28.31 7.67
N PHE A 35 -20.27 27.09 7.15
CA PHE A 35 -19.89 25.89 7.91
C PHE A 35 -18.45 26.00 8.43
N VAL A 36 -17.53 26.54 7.64
CA VAL A 36 -16.12 26.69 8.07
C VAL A 36 -16.00 27.54 9.34
N LYS A 37 -16.95 28.47 9.57
CA LYS A 37 -16.99 29.29 10.79
C LYS A 37 -17.37 28.50 12.04
N THR A 38 -18.06 27.36 11.94
CA THR A 38 -18.40 26.55 13.13
C THR A 38 -17.21 25.71 13.59
N LEU A 39 -16.28 25.39 12.69
CA LEU A 39 -15.05 24.64 13.00
C LEU A 39 -14.08 25.39 13.92
N THR A 40 -14.26 26.70 14.14
CA THR A 40 -13.43 27.47 15.09
C THR A 40 -13.78 27.17 16.55
N HIS A 41 -14.94 26.55 16.81
CA HIS A 41 -15.46 26.32 18.16
C HIS A 41 -15.96 24.89 18.40
N ALA A 42 -15.86 24.00 17.41
CA ALA A 42 -16.34 22.63 17.47
C ALA A 42 -15.45 21.71 16.63
N THR A 43 -15.36 20.44 17.01
CA THR A 43 -14.75 19.42 16.15
C THR A 43 -15.58 19.22 14.87
N PHE A 44 -14.99 18.61 13.85
CA PHE A 44 -15.67 18.40 12.57
C PHE A 44 -17.03 17.68 12.71
N TYR A 45 -17.09 16.62 13.51
CA TYR A 45 -18.34 15.85 13.71
C TYR A 45 -19.37 16.60 14.55
N GLU A 46 -18.93 17.37 15.55
CA GLU A 46 -19.82 18.26 16.32
C GLU A 46 -20.38 19.37 15.43
N ALA A 47 -19.54 19.99 14.59
CA ALA A 47 -19.94 20.99 13.63
C ALA A 47 -20.96 20.43 12.62
N LEU A 48 -20.76 19.21 12.12
CA LEU A 48 -21.75 18.52 11.27
C LEU A 48 -23.08 18.31 11.99
N ASN A 49 -23.06 17.89 13.26
CA ASN A 49 -24.28 17.74 14.06
C ASN A 49 -25.02 19.08 14.26
N GLN A 50 -24.29 20.13 14.64
CA GLN A 50 -24.86 21.48 14.81
C GLN A 50 -25.44 22.02 13.50
N TYR A 51 -24.75 21.78 12.38
CA TYR A 51 -25.19 22.24 11.07
C TYR A 51 -26.38 21.43 10.55
N ALA A 52 -26.40 20.11 10.75
CA ALA A 52 -27.54 19.24 10.38
C ALA A 52 -28.82 19.55 11.17
N ALA A 53 -28.70 20.16 12.36
CA ALA A 53 -29.85 20.61 13.14
C ALA A 53 -30.55 21.84 12.54
N THR A 54 -29.82 22.67 11.79
CA THR A 54 -30.35 23.94 11.25
C THR A 54 -30.48 23.93 9.73
N ARG A 55 -29.74 23.07 9.03
CA ARG A 55 -29.70 22.96 7.58
C ARG A 55 -29.70 21.52 7.11
N LYS A 56 -30.12 21.30 5.86
CA LYS A 56 -30.05 19.99 5.22
C LYS A 56 -28.64 19.71 4.74
N ILE A 57 -28.11 18.55 5.10
CA ILE A 57 -26.86 18.00 4.57
C ILE A 57 -27.22 16.73 3.82
N ALA A 58 -26.94 16.67 2.52
CA ALA A 58 -27.15 15.44 1.76
C ALA A 58 -25.98 14.48 2.01
N ALA A 59 -26.29 13.23 2.37
CA ALA A 59 -25.33 12.14 2.37
C ALA A 59 -25.30 11.52 0.98
N ALA A 60 -24.10 11.37 0.42
CA ALA A 60 -23.87 10.71 -0.86
C ALA A 60 -23.28 9.32 -0.61
N PRO A 61 -24.05 8.23 -0.76
CA PRO A 61 -23.54 6.87 -0.60
C PRO A 61 -22.45 6.55 -1.61
N TRP A 62 -21.36 5.92 -1.14
CA TRP A 62 -20.32 5.36 -2.00
C TRP A 62 -20.44 3.84 -2.00
N GLY A 63 -20.72 3.26 -3.18
CA GLY A 63 -20.80 1.81 -3.37
C GLY A 63 -19.52 1.19 -3.93
N GLY A 64 -18.50 2.01 -4.19
CA GLY A 64 -17.21 1.55 -4.70
C GLY A 64 -16.28 1.08 -3.58
N VAL A 65 -15.06 0.75 -3.98
CA VAL A 65 -14.00 0.41 -3.02
C VAL A 65 -13.60 1.68 -2.25
N TRP A 66 -13.46 1.57 -0.94
CA TRP A 66 -12.97 2.62 -0.06
C TRP A 66 -11.93 2.00 0.85
N HIS A 67 -10.77 2.64 0.94
CA HIS A 67 -9.67 2.19 1.78
C HIS A 67 -9.33 3.27 2.79
N ASP A 68 -9.12 2.82 4.01
CA ASP A 68 -8.62 3.61 5.10
C ASP A 68 -7.11 3.41 5.22
N LEU A 69 -6.34 4.48 5.08
CA LEU A 69 -4.88 4.43 5.15
C LEU A 69 -4.40 5.06 6.44
N ASN A 70 -4.23 4.22 7.47
CA ASN A 70 -3.74 4.66 8.77
C ASN A 70 -2.34 4.12 9.09
N TYR A 71 -2.00 2.94 8.56
CA TYR A 71 -0.76 2.23 8.83
C TYR A 71 -0.14 1.70 7.53
N PRO A 72 1.18 1.44 7.50
CA PRO A 72 1.85 1.01 6.28
C PRO A 72 1.24 -0.24 5.63
N GLU A 73 0.83 -1.23 6.40
CA GLU A 73 0.21 -2.47 5.91
C GLU A 73 -1.15 -2.26 5.23
N ASP A 74 -1.83 -1.12 5.46
CA ASP A 74 -3.05 -0.75 4.73
C ASP A 74 -2.77 -0.50 3.23
N ILE A 75 -1.50 -0.34 2.83
CA ILE A 75 -1.07 -0.25 1.44
C ILE A 75 -1.20 -1.59 0.71
N LEU A 76 -1.00 -2.73 1.38
CA LEU A 76 -0.95 -4.03 0.69
C LEU A 76 -2.25 -4.34 -0.09
N PRO A 77 -3.46 -4.16 0.47
CA PRO A 77 -4.70 -4.28 -0.29
C PRO A 77 -4.83 -3.26 -1.45
N LEU A 78 -4.19 -2.08 -1.34
CA LEU A 78 -4.19 -1.10 -2.43
C LEU A 78 -3.35 -1.56 -3.62
N LEU A 79 -2.28 -2.30 -3.39
CA LEU A 79 -1.46 -2.86 -4.47
C LEU A 79 -2.29 -3.80 -5.36
N GLU A 80 -3.21 -4.56 -4.74
CA GLU A 80 -4.19 -5.38 -5.46
C GLU A 80 -5.23 -4.53 -6.19
N HIS A 81 -5.77 -3.50 -5.53
CA HIS A 81 -6.81 -2.66 -6.11
C HIS A 81 -6.31 -1.85 -7.32
N ALA A 82 -5.10 -1.30 -7.21
CA ALA A 82 -4.44 -0.49 -8.24
C ALA A 82 -3.67 -1.33 -9.28
N ALA A 83 -3.72 -2.67 -9.16
CA ALA A 83 -2.93 -3.59 -9.96
C ALA A 83 -3.04 -3.29 -11.47
N PRO A 84 -1.89 -3.23 -12.18
CA PRO A 84 -1.88 -3.17 -13.64
C PRO A 84 -2.79 -4.21 -14.28
N ARG A 85 -3.59 -3.77 -15.26
CA ARG A 85 -4.52 -4.64 -16.00
C ARG A 85 -4.05 -4.95 -17.42
N HIS A 86 -3.06 -4.22 -17.89
CA HIS A 86 -2.43 -4.39 -19.20
C HIS A 86 -0.94 -4.14 -19.07
N THR A 87 -0.20 -4.47 -20.13
CA THR A 87 1.24 -4.22 -20.20
C THR A 87 1.50 -2.91 -20.93
N HIS A 88 2.38 -2.08 -20.37
CA HIS A 88 2.88 -0.85 -20.98
C HIS A 88 4.36 -0.72 -20.67
N ILE A 89 5.18 -0.45 -21.69
CA ILE A 89 6.62 -0.24 -21.54
C ILE A 89 6.92 1.10 -22.22
N SER A 90 7.48 2.05 -21.47
CA SER A 90 7.85 3.35 -22.00
C SER A 90 8.95 3.22 -23.07
N GLY A 91 8.93 4.12 -24.07
CA GLY A 91 9.93 4.14 -25.14
C GLY A 91 11.35 4.44 -24.66
N GLY A 92 11.53 5.11 -23.52
CA GLY A 92 12.84 5.35 -22.91
C GLY A 92 13.22 4.35 -21.82
N ALA A 93 12.45 3.27 -21.63
CA ALA A 93 12.86 2.17 -20.76
C ALA A 93 13.95 1.31 -21.44
N LYS A 94 14.88 0.78 -20.64
CA LYS A 94 15.94 -0.13 -21.10
C LYS A 94 15.63 -1.55 -20.66
N ILE A 95 15.21 -2.38 -21.60
CA ILE A 95 14.85 -3.77 -21.31
C ILE A 95 15.85 -4.70 -21.97
N SER A 96 16.46 -5.59 -21.20
CA SER A 96 17.28 -6.66 -21.76
C SER A 96 16.42 -7.60 -22.63
N PRO A 97 16.89 -8.00 -23.82
CA PRO A 97 16.21 -9.03 -24.64
C PRO A 97 16.04 -10.38 -23.94
N ALA A 98 16.80 -10.63 -22.87
CA ALA A 98 16.74 -11.86 -22.08
C ALA A 98 15.79 -11.78 -20.87
N ALA A 99 15.16 -10.62 -20.63
CA ALA A 99 14.17 -10.49 -19.56
C ALA A 99 12.82 -11.12 -19.98
N VAL A 100 12.10 -11.69 -19.01
CA VAL A 100 10.83 -12.38 -19.23
C VAL A 100 9.70 -11.63 -18.53
N PHE A 101 8.62 -11.38 -19.25
CA PHE A 101 7.43 -10.69 -18.76
C PHE A 101 6.22 -11.63 -18.90
N GLU A 102 5.59 -11.97 -17.79
CA GLU A 102 4.40 -12.82 -17.72
C GLU A 102 3.23 -12.02 -17.13
N GLY A 103 2.17 -11.78 -17.89
CA GLY A 103 1.00 -11.01 -17.42
C GLY A 103 1.19 -9.49 -17.44
N PRO A 104 0.29 -8.72 -16.82
CA PRO A 104 0.31 -7.25 -16.86
C PRO A 104 1.56 -6.66 -16.19
N VAL A 105 2.35 -5.88 -16.93
CA VAL A 105 3.52 -5.18 -16.39
C VAL A 105 3.58 -3.76 -16.92
N ILE A 106 3.73 -2.79 -16.02
CA ILE A 106 4.01 -1.39 -16.37
C ILE A 106 5.48 -1.12 -16.11
N VAL A 107 6.18 -0.58 -17.10
CA VAL A 107 7.55 -0.10 -16.98
C VAL A 107 7.63 1.34 -17.47
N GLU A 108 7.97 2.23 -16.57
CA GLU A 108 7.98 3.68 -16.79
C GLU A 108 9.29 4.18 -17.43
N GLU A 109 9.30 5.46 -17.79
CA GLU A 109 10.43 6.12 -18.45
C GLU A 109 11.75 6.00 -17.66
N GLY A 110 12.83 5.68 -18.38
CA GLY A 110 14.18 5.59 -17.81
C GLY A 110 14.41 4.37 -16.90
N ALA A 111 13.39 3.54 -16.64
CA ALA A 111 13.56 2.31 -15.89
C ALA A 111 14.41 1.29 -16.67
N GLU A 112 15.15 0.46 -15.94
CA GLU A 112 16.03 -0.56 -16.50
C GLU A 112 15.70 -1.94 -15.93
N VAL A 113 15.51 -2.92 -16.81
CA VAL A 113 15.29 -4.33 -16.47
C VAL A 113 16.40 -5.15 -17.11
N ASP A 114 17.29 -5.66 -16.26
CA ASP A 114 18.51 -6.35 -16.65
C ASP A 114 18.25 -7.84 -17.02
N HIS A 115 19.29 -8.50 -17.52
CA HIS A 115 19.24 -9.82 -18.14
C HIS A 115 18.64 -10.89 -17.22
N TYR A 116 17.77 -11.73 -17.77
CA TYR A 116 17.17 -12.87 -17.06
C TYR A 116 16.34 -12.49 -15.83
N ALA A 117 15.97 -11.21 -15.66
CA ALA A 117 14.93 -10.84 -14.72
C ALA A 117 13.58 -11.40 -15.22
N VAL A 118 12.78 -11.92 -14.29
CA VAL A 118 11.44 -12.47 -14.57
C VAL A 118 10.42 -11.65 -13.81
N LEU A 119 9.52 -10.99 -14.54
CA LEU A 119 8.45 -10.16 -14.00
C LEU A 119 7.13 -10.89 -14.21
N LYS A 120 6.52 -11.37 -13.13
CA LYS A 120 5.22 -12.06 -13.11
C LYS A 120 4.15 -11.12 -12.58
N GLY A 121 3.42 -10.52 -13.51
CA GLY A 121 2.38 -9.53 -13.32
C GLY A 121 1.21 -9.97 -12.42
N PRO A 122 0.44 -9.01 -11.87
CA PRO A 122 0.56 -7.57 -12.07
C PRO A 122 1.79 -6.97 -11.37
N VAL A 123 2.61 -6.20 -12.09
CA VAL A 123 3.83 -5.56 -11.59
C VAL A 123 3.97 -4.14 -12.14
N TYR A 124 4.41 -3.22 -11.29
CA TYR A 124 4.73 -1.84 -11.67
C TYR A 124 6.21 -1.56 -11.39
N ILE A 125 6.90 -1.03 -12.40
CA ILE A 125 8.30 -0.56 -12.34
C ILE A 125 8.30 0.93 -12.67
N GLY A 126 8.55 1.75 -11.66
CA GLY A 126 8.50 3.21 -11.70
C GLY A 126 9.67 3.84 -12.44
N ARG A 127 9.58 5.16 -12.65
CA ARG A 127 10.55 5.93 -13.44
C ARG A 127 11.97 5.76 -12.89
N GLY A 128 12.94 5.54 -13.76
CA GLY A 128 14.34 5.41 -13.37
C GLY A 128 14.65 4.25 -12.40
N ALA A 129 13.71 3.34 -12.13
CA ALA A 129 13.95 2.20 -11.28
C ALA A 129 14.87 1.18 -11.97
N PHE A 130 15.66 0.44 -11.19
CA PHE A 130 16.55 -0.60 -11.69
C PHE A 130 16.15 -1.96 -11.13
N VAL A 131 15.92 -2.93 -12.02
CA VAL A 131 15.72 -4.34 -11.68
C VAL A 131 16.90 -5.15 -12.18
N GLY A 132 17.73 -5.62 -11.26
CA GLY A 132 18.95 -6.35 -11.56
C GLY A 132 18.71 -7.73 -12.17
N SER A 133 19.75 -8.27 -12.79
CA SER A 133 19.69 -9.57 -13.46
C SER A 133 19.26 -10.72 -12.53
N HIS A 134 18.65 -11.75 -13.11
CA HIS A 134 18.19 -12.94 -12.39
C HIS A 134 17.17 -12.69 -11.26
N THR A 135 16.61 -11.49 -11.17
CA THR A 135 15.60 -11.14 -10.16
C THR A 135 14.26 -11.75 -10.52
N LEU A 136 13.51 -12.21 -9.52
CA LEU A 136 12.12 -12.65 -9.67
C LEU A 136 11.18 -11.63 -9.01
N ILE A 137 10.45 -10.86 -9.81
CA ILE A 137 9.40 -9.96 -9.33
C ILE A 137 8.05 -10.62 -9.56
N ARG A 138 7.22 -10.70 -8.52
CA ARG A 138 5.94 -11.41 -8.54
C ARG A 138 4.76 -10.48 -8.29
N ASN A 139 3.58 -11.02 -8.49
CA ASN A 139 2.30 -10.34 -8.48
C ASN A 139 2.13 -9.34 -7.33
N TYR A 140 1.49 -8.22 -7.66
CA TYR A 140 1.21 -7.09 -6.76
C TYR A 140 2.46 -6.45 -6.18
N THR A 141 3.55 -6.42 -6.95
CA THR A 141 4.79 -5.74 -6.58
C THR A 141 4.92 -4.42 -7.31
N TYR A 142 5.25 -3.38 -6.55
CA TYR A 142 5.47 -2.03 -7.03
C TYR A 142 6.89 -1.63 -6.65
N ILE A 143 7.70 -1.35 -7.66
CA ILE A 143 9.06 -0.82 -7.52
C ILE A 143 8.98 0.65 -7.91
N GLU A 144 8.99 1.54 -6.92
CA GLU A 144 8.72 2.97 -7.14
C GLU A 144 9.90 3.72 -7.77
N GLU A 145 9.69 5.01 -8.05
CA GLU A 145 10.65 5.87 -8.75
C GLU A 145 12.07 5.80 -8.15
N GLY A 146 13.05 5.53 -9.00
CA GLY A 146 14.47 5.46 -8.64
C GLY A 146 14.83 4.31 -7.69
N ALA A 147 13.91 3.40 -7.36
CA ALA A 147 14.22 2.25 -6.52
C ALA A 147 15.15 1.26 -7.24
N VAL A 148 15.99 0.57 -6.46
CA VAL A 148 16.99 -0.36 -6.96
C VAL A 148 16.74 -1.73 -6.37
N VAL A 149 16.56 -2.74 -7.22
CA VAL A 149 16.48 -4.14 -6.85
C VAL A 149 17.73 -4.85 -7.36
N GLY A 150 18.54 -5.34 -6.42
CA GLY A 150 19.78 -6.04 -6.72
C GLY A 150 19.57 -7.41 -7.35
N ASN A 151 20.61 -7.90 -8.01
CA ASN A 151 20.66 -9.20 -8.66
C ASN A 151 20.13 -10.35 -7.78
N ALA A 152 19.42 -11.30 -8.40
CA ALA A 152 18.91 -12.52 -7.77
C ALA A 152 18.02 -12.30 -6.53
N ALA A 153 17.44 -11.10 -6.36
CA ALA A 153 16.41 -10.88 -5.36
C ALA A 153 15.08 -11.52 -5.80
N GLU A 154 14.22 -11.89 -4.86
CA GLU A 154 12.82 -12.22 -5.10
C GLU A 154 11.94 -11.25 -4.34
N ILE A 155 11.01 -10.60 -5.05
CA ILE A 155 10.06 -9.65 -4.47
C ILE A 155 8.64 -10.06 -4.85
N SER A 156 7.74 -10.13 -3.88
CA SER A 156 6.34 -10.48 -4.10
C SER A 156 5.40 -9.64 -3.26
N HIS A 157 4.28 -9.20 -3.82
CA HIS A 157 3.20 -8.54 -3.06
C HIS A 157 3.71 -7.42 -2.14
N SER A 158 4.60 -6.56 -2.64
CA SER A 158 5.30 -5.59 -1.80
C SER A 158 5.42 -4.25 -2.49
N LEU A 159 5.46 -3.19 -1.67
CA LEU A 159 5.85 -1.85 -2.11
C LEU A 159 7.32 -1.64 -1.80
N ILE A 160 8.13 -1.36 -2.83
CA ILE A 160 9.50 -0.87 -2.68
C ILE A 160 9.47 0.63 -2.98
N GLY A 161 9.50 1.45 -1.94
CA GLY A 161 9.31 2.89 -2.02
C GLY A 161 10.39 3.62 -2.82
N GLU A 162 10.13 4.89 -3.12
CA GLU A 162 10.99 5.70 -3.98
C GLU A 162 12.44 5.70 -3.49
N ARG A 163 13.37 5.48 -4.42
CA ARG A 163 14.83 5.45 -4.15
C ARG A 163 15.26 4.45 -3.08
N ALA A 164 14.39 3.54 -2.68
CA ALA A 164 14.76 2.45 -1.79
C ALA A 164 15.66 1.46 -2.52
N THR A 165 16.60 0.86 -1.80
CA THR A 165 17.53 -0.14 -2.34
C THR A 165 17.29 -1.48 -1.68
N ILE A 166 16.99 -2.50 -2.47
CA ILE A 166 16.97 -3.90 -2.06
C ILE A 166 18.24 -4.56 -2.55
N GLY A 167 19.06 -5.04 -1.62
CA GLY A 167 20.31 -5.71 -1.90
C GLY A 167 20.09 -7.03 -2.62
N ARG A 168 21.15 -7.49 -3.29
CA ARG A 168 21.17 -8.78 -4.02
C ARG A 168 20.76 -9.95 -3.12
N ALA A 169 20.20 -10.99 -3.72
CA ALA A 169 19.83 -12.24 -3.06
C ALA A 169 18.90 -12.07 -1.84
N SER A 170 18.12 -10.99 -1.79
CA SER A 170 17.14 -10.74 -0.74
C SER A 170 15.77 -11.31 -1.12
N PHE A 171 15.00 -11.75 -0.13
CA PHE A 171 13.61 -12.17 -0.28
C PHE A 171 12.68 -11.20 0.44
N ILE A 172 11.88 -10.45 -0.32
CA ILE A 172 10.95 -9.43 0.20
C ILE A 172 9.53 -9.80 -0.19
N SER A 173 8.64 -10.01 0.78
CA SER A 173 7.30 -10.52 0.52
C SER A 173 6.27 -9.94 1.48
N TYR A 174 5.07 -9.56 0.99
CA TYR A 174 4.01 -8.91 1.78
C TYR A 174 4.50 -7.72 2.62
N SER A 175 5.47 -6.97 2.09
CA SER A 175 6.21 -5.96 2.84
C SER A 175 5.99 -4.57 2.27
N VAL A 176 6.17 -3.57 3.12
CA VAL A 176 6.24 -2.16 2.72
C VAL A 176 7.61 -1.64 3.09
N VAL A 177 8.36 -1.23 2.09
CA VAL A 177 9.69 -0.64 2.24
C VAL A 177 9.57 0.85 1.93
N GLY A 178 9.87 1.68 2.93
CA GLY A 178 9.75 3.13 2.81
C GLY A 178 10.76 3.74 1.85
N GLU A 179 10.47 4.96 1.43
CA GLU A 179 11.34 5.84 0.65
C GLU A 179 12.77 5.89 1.22
N ASP A 180 13.79 5.94 0.36
CA ASP A 180 15.22 6.01 0.73
C ASP A 180 15.73 4.88 1.66
N ALA A 181 14.92 3.85 1.96
CA ALA A 181 15.35 2.75 2.81
C ALA A 181 16.38 1.87 2.09
N VAL A 182 17.33 1.33 2.85
CA VAL A 182 18.37 0.45 2.31
C VAL A 182 18.28 -0.90 3.00
N VAL A 183 17.81 -1.89 2.28
CA VAL A 183 17.89 -3.29 2.68
C VAL A 183 19.16 -3.87 2.07
N GLU A 184 20.15 -4.18 2.90
CA GLU A 184 21.42 -4.72 2.43
C GLU A 184 21.27 -6.18 1.92
N PRO A 185 22.28 -6.73 1.22
CA PRO A 185 22.19 -8.05 0.61
C PRO A 185 21.82 -9.20 1.56
N ASN A 186 21.20 -10.24 1.01
CA ASN A 186 20.80 -11.46 1.71
C ASN A 186 19.81 -11.22 2.88
N ALA A 187 19.03 -10.14 2.86
CA ALA A 187 17.98 -9.93 3.85
C ALA A 187 16.71 -10.72 3.48
N THR A 188 15.96 -11.15 4.49
CA THR A 188 14.72 -11.91 4.29
C THR A 188 13.61 -11.32 5.14
N THR A 189 12.47 -11.01 4.53
CA THR A 189 11.23 -10.72 5.26
C THR A 189 10.41 -12.00 5.39
N MET A 190 10.14 -12.41 6.62
CA MET A 190 9.22 -13.51 6.88
C MET A 190 7.80 -13.01 6.63
N SER A 191 7.07 -13.63 5.67
CA SER A 191 5.72 -13.20 5.27
C SER A 191 4.62 -14.18 5.68
N ILE A 192 5.01 -15.38 6.12
CA ILE A 192 4.14 -16.46 6.57
C ILE A 192 4.85 -17.13 7.73
N LEU A 193 4.13 -17.36 8.83
CA LEU A 193 4.60 -18.21 9.93
C LEU A 193 3.94 -19.58 9.77
N ARG A 194 4.76 -20.62 9.56
CA ARG A 194 4.33 -22.02 9.53
C ARG A 194 5.11 -22.79 10.58
N GLU A 195 4.41 -23.38 11.54
CA GLU A 195 4.94 -24.47 12.34
C GLU A 195 4.46 -25.82 11.75
N GLY A 196 5.38 -26.68 11.31
CA GLY A 196 5.07 -28.02 10.82
C GLY A 196 4.35 -28.08 9.46
N ARG A 197 3.48 -29.10 9.29
CA ARG A 197 2.71 -29.35 8.05
C ARG A 197 1.30 -28.75 8.06
N GLU A 198 0.91 -28.05 9.12
CA GLU A 198 -0.45 -27.52 9.29
C GLU A 198 -0.60 -26.02 8.97
N ARG A 199 -1.82 -25.51 9.19
CA ARG A 199 -2.38 -24.21 8.80
C ARG A 199 -1.50 -23.03 9.23
N LEU A 200 -1.55 -21.94 8.45
CA LEU A 200 -0.80 -20.71 8.72
C LEU A 200 -1.19 -20.14 10.09
N GLU A 201 -0.19 -19.77 10.90
CA GLU A 201 -0.44 -19.05 12.14
C GLU A 201 -0.80 -17.59 11.84
N PRO A 202 -1.82 -17.04 12.53
CA PRO A 202 -2.14 -15.62 12.41
C PRO A 202 -1.01 -14.76 12.98
N ILE A 203 -0.76 -13.65 12.30
CA ILE A 203 0.17 -12.60 12.70
C ILE A 203 -0.64 -11.47 13.33
N GLU A 204 -0.35 -11.13 14.58
CA GLU A 204 -0.98 -10.02 15.28
C GLU A 204 -0.09 -8.77 15.20
N VAL A 205 -0.60 -7.71 14.53
CA VAL A 205 0.05 -6.40 14.49
C VAL A 205 -0.97 -5.35 14.88
N ARG A 206 -0.66 -4.58 15.93
CA ARG A 206 -1.53 -3.48 16.43
C ARG A 206 -2.98 -3.92 16.70
N GLY A 207 -3.18 -5.14 17.21
CA GLY A 207 -4.51 -5.70 17.51
C GLY A 207 -5.33 -6.07 16.27
N ARG A 208 -4.68 -6.20 15.11
CA ARG A 208 -5.26 -6.72 13.87
C ARG A 208 -4.57 -8.02 13.48
N THR A 209 -5.37 -8.97 13.05
CA THR A 209 -4.95 -10.29 12.59
C THR A 209 -4.67 -10.30 11.09
N TYR A 210 -3.49 -10.79 10.70
CA TYR A 210 -3.08 -10.99 9.31
C TYR A 210 -2.67 -12.45 9.08
N PHE A 211 -3.01 -13.02 7.92
CA PHE A 211 -2.53 -14.37 7.54
C PHE A 211 -1.28 -14.34 6.66
N LYS A 212 -0.99 -13.19 6.07
CA LYS A 212 0.23 -12.90 5.32
C LYS A 212 0.61 -11.44 5.56
N LEU A 213 1.79 -11.25 6.13
CA LEU A 213 2.35 -9.93 6.39
C LEU A 213 3.86 -10.07 6.54
N GLY A 214 4.61 -9.24 5.83
CA GLY A 214 6.06 -9.15 5.89
C GLY A 214 6.52 -8.02 6.79
N ALA A 215 7.67 -7.41 6.44
CA ALA A 215 8.23 -6.30 7.19
C ALA A 215 7.63 -4.95 6.77
N LEU A 216 7.56 -4.02 7.71
CA LEU A 216 7.11 -2.65 7.51
C LEU A 216 8.32 -1.73 7.77
N ILE A 217 9.22 -1.64 6.78
CA ILE A 217 10.50 -0.94 6.91
C ILE A 217 10.26 0.56 6.70
N PRO A 218 10.56 1.43 7.68
CA PRO A 218 10.33 2.87 7.55
C PRO A 218 11.24 3.54 6.53
N ARG A 219 10.89 4.78 6.18
CA ARG A 219 11.71 5.68 5.38
C ARG A 219 13.14 5.77 5.92
N ALA A 220 14.12 5.83 5.01
CA ALA A 220 15.54 6.05 5.29
C ALA A 220 16.16 5.08 6.32
N THR A 221 15.51 3.95 6.55
CA THR A 221 16.00 2.91 7.47
C THR A 221 16.99 2.02 6.75
N ARG A 222 18.07 1.64 7.44
CA ARG A 222 19.03 0.66 6.95
C ARG A 222 18.84 -0.68 7.65
N VAL A 223 18.54 -1.72 6.88
CA VAL A 223 18.47 -3.11 7.35
C VAL A 223 19.81 -3.78 7.00
N PRO A 224 20.58 -4.26 7.99
CA PRO A 224 21.88 -4.88 7.75
C PRO A 224 21.81 -6.16 6.91
N ALA A 225 22.92 -6.48 6.23
CA ALA A 225 23.02 -7.68 5.41
C ALA A 225 22.73 -8.96 6.22
N GLY A 226 22.08 -9.94 5.61
CA GLY A 226 21.76 -11.21 6.26
C GLY A 226 20.64 -11.16 7.31
N THR A 227 19.99 -10.01 7.49
CA THR A 227 18.94 -9.86 8.51
C THR A 227 17.65 -10.61 8.11
N ALA A 228 17.10 -11.37 9.05
CA ALA A 228 15.75 -11.93 8.96
C ALA A 228 14.76 -11.05 9.75
N LEU A 229 13.82 -10.43 9.07
CA LEU A 229 12.78 -9.57 9.65
C LEU A 229 11.50 -10.38 9.87
N LYS A 230 10.96 -10.34 11.09
CA LYS A 230 9.67 -10.94 11.42
C LYS A 230 8.51 -10.11 10.83
N PRO A 231 7.33 -10.71 10.65
CA PRO A 231 6.14 -9.95 10.26
C PRO A 231 5.89 -8.72 11.15
N GLY A 232 5.51 -7.60 10.56
CA GLY A 232 5.24 -6.34 11.26
C GLY A 232 6.47 -5.57 11.77
N THR A 233 7.68 -6.11 11.61
CA THR A 233 8.91 -5.45 12.08
C THR A 233 9.18 -4.17 11.30
N GLY A 234 9.63 -3.12 12.01
CA GLY A 234 10.14 -1.87 11.43
C GLY A 234 9.29 -0.65 11.74
N TRP A 235 7.98 -0.81 11.94
CA TRP A 235 7.07 0.29 12.25
C TRP A 235 6.31 0.01 13.56
N GLN A 236 6.76 0.60 14.67
CA GLN A 236 6.09 0.56 15.98
C GLN A 236 5.21 1.79 16.18
#